data_AF-A0A527YNW4-F1
#
_entry.id   AF-A0A527YNW4-F1
#
_cell.length_a   1.000
_cell.length_b   1.000
_cell.length_c   1.000
_cell.angle_alpha   90.00
_cell.angle_beta   90.00
_cell.angle_gamma   90.00
#
_symmetry.space_group_name_H-M   'P 1'
#
loop_
_entity.id
_entity.type
_entity.pdbx_description
1 polymer ?
#
loop_
_entity_poly.entity_id
_entity_poly.type
_entity_poly.pdbx_seq_one_letter_code
_entity_poly.pdbx_strand_id
1 'polypeptide(L)'
;GKKVLQAAAKSVKRTHLELGGKAPVIVFDDADLGAVVNGLRAFGYYNAGQDCTAACRIYAGRKIYDKLVADLSSAVSTIKYNRPDDTENEIG
;
A
#
# COMPACT_ATOMS: atom_id res chain seq x y z
N GLY A 1 3.51 -7.71 -18.97
CA GLY A 1 3.47 -9.17 -18.73
C GLY A 1 3.01 -9.98 -19.92
N LYS A 2 1.70 -10.24 -20.06
CA LYS A 2 1.15 -11.22 -21.02
C LYS A 2 1.63 -11.02 -22.48
N LYS A 3 1.56 -9.79 -23.01
CA LYS A 3 2.05 -9.46 -24.37
C LYS A 3 3.56 -9.70 -24.54
N VAL A 4 4.35 -9.43 -23.50
CA VAL A 4 5.80 -9.67 -23.49
C VAL A 4 6.09 -11.17 -23.56
N LEU A 5 5.36 -11.99 -22.78
CA LEU A 5 5.49 -13.45 -22.80
C LEU A 5 5.13 -14.03 -24.18
N GLN A 6 4.04 -13.56 -24.80
CA GLN A 6 3.63 -13.96 -26.14
C GLN A 6 4.71 -13.66 -27.20
N ALA A 7 5.37 -12.50 -27.10
CA ALA A 7 6.46 -12.14 -28.00
C ALA A 7 7.73 -12.99 -27.75
N ALA A 8 8.07 -13.23 -26.48
CA ALA A 8 9.26 -14.01 -26.08
C ALA A 8 9.19 -15.48 -26.53
N ALA A 9 7.99 -16.08 -26.53
CA ALA A 9 7.77 -17.47 -26.92
C ALA A 9 8.26 -17.78 -28.34
N LYS A 10 8.18 -16.82 -29.28
CA LYS A 10 8.58 -16.99 -30.69
C LYS A 10 10.06 -17.35 -30.87
N SER A 11 10.91 -16.99 -29.91
CA SER A 11 12.36 -17.25 -29.95
C SER A 11 12.87 -17.90 -28.67
N VAL A 12 11.97 -18.52 -27.89
CA VAL A 12 12.30 -19.26 -26.65
C VAL A 12 13.16 -18.44 -25.67
N LYS A 13 12.89 -17.14 -25.57
CA LYS A 13 13.62 -16.27 -24.63
C LYS A 13 13.17 -16.58 -23.21
N ARG A 14 14.14 -16.65 -22.29
CA ARG A 14 13.86 -16.67 -20.85
C ARG A 14 13.17 -15.35 -20.46
N THR A 15 12.23 -15.41 -19.52
CA THR A 15 11.54 -14.22 -19.00
C THR A 15 11.57 -14.21 -17.47
N HIS A 16 11.58 -13.01 -16.91
CA HIS A 16 11.42 -12.72 -15.49
C HIS A 16 10.45 -11.54 -15.40
N LEU A 17 9.34 -11.69 -14.66
CA LEU A 17 8.20 -10.79 -14.74
C LEU A 17 7.65 -10.46 -13.34
N GLU A 18 7.62 -9.16 -13.03
CA GLU A 18 6.92 -8.59 -11.88
C GLU A 18 5.73 -7.77 -12.39
N LEU A 19 4.50 -8.13 -12.00
CA LEU A 19 3.27 -7.72 -12.70
C LEU A 19 2.25 -7.01 -11.82
N GLY A 20 2.71 -6.43 -10.71
CA GLY A 20 1.85 -5.79 -9.72
C GLY A 20 1.29 -6.77 -8.68
N GLY A 21 0.64 -6.21 -7.67
CA GLY A 21 0.10 -6.96 -6.54
C GLY A 21 -1.16 -6.32 -5.94
N LYS A 22 -1.77 -7.06 -5.01
CA LYS A 22 -2.88 -6.59 -4.16
C LYS A 22 -2.65 -7.08 -2.74
N ALA A 23 -1.55 -6.60 -2.15
CA ALA A 23 -1.01 -7.12 -0.89
C ALA A 23 -2.06 -7.04 0.24
N PRO A 24 -2.47 -8.19 0.82
CA PRO A 24 -3.36 -8.19 1.96
C PRO A 24 -2.60 -7.83 3.24
N VAL A 25 -3.20 -6.99 4.07
CA VAL A 25 -2.77 -6.75 5.45
C VAL A 25 -3.82 -7.34 6.37
N ILE A 26 -3.45 -8.36 7.14
CA ILE A 26 -4.36 -9.08 8.04
C ILE A 26 -4.04 -8.64 9.48
N VAL A 27 -4.98 -7.97 10.12
CA VAL A 27 -4.84 -7.39 11.46
C VAL A 27 -5.78 -8.11 12.43
N PHE A 28 -5.22 -8.82 13.40
CA PHE A 28 -5.99 -9.53 14.42
C PHE A 28 -6.43 -8.58 15.55
N ASP A 29 -7.38 -9.04 16.36
CA ASP A 29 -7.97 -8.27 17.46
C ASP A 29 -6.95 -7.89 18.57
N ASP A 30 -5.83 -8.58 18.64
CA ASP A 30 -4.75 -8.41 19.62
C ASP A 30 -3.52 -7.69 19.06
N ALA A 31 -3.58 -7.21 17.82
CA ALA A 31 -2.50 -6.46 17.21
C ALA A 31 -2.25 -5.12 17.92
N ASP A 32 -1.00 -4.67 17.92
CA ASP A 32 -0.66 -3.30 18.30
C ASP A 32 -1.24 -2.33 17.27
N LEU A 33 -2.37 -1.70 17.63
CA LEU A 33 -3.10 -0.83 16.72
C LEU A 33 -2.31 0.44 16.35
N GLY A 34 -1.49 0.96 17.28
CA GLY A 34 -0.68 2.15 17.01
C GLY A 34 0.40 1.86 15.97
N ALA A 35 1.09 0.73 16.10
CA ALA A 35 2.06 0.27 15.12
C ALA A 35 1.41 0.01 13.75
N VAL A 36 0.23 -0.62 13.74
CA VAL A 36 -0.53 -0.88 12.51
C VAL A 36 -0.91 0.41 11.79
N VAL A 37 -1.47 1.39 12.50
CA VAL A 37 -1.89 2.68 11.91
C VAL A 37 -0.70 3.42 11.31
N ASN A 38 0.43 3.50 12.03
CA ASN A 38 1.65 4.13 11.54
C ASN A 38 2.19 3.43 10.29
N GLY A 39 2.23 2.09 10.30
CA GLY A 39 2.66 1.30 9.16
C GLY A 39 1.73 1.49 7.95
N LEU A 40 0.43 1.46 8.13
CA LEU A 40 -0.54 1.64 7.05
C LEU A 40 -0.51 3.05 6.45
N ARG A 41 -0.33 4.09 7.28
CA ARG A 41 -0.13 5.47 6.80
C ARG A 41 1.12 5.58 5.91
N ALA A 42 2.22 4.92 6.29
CA ALA A 42 3.46 4.94 5.51
C ALA A 42 3.36 4.08 4.25
N PHE A 43 3.10 2.78 4.39
CA PHE A 43 3.21 1.80 3.30
C PHE A 43 1.97 1.72 2.40
N GLY A 44 0.85 2.32 2.82
CA GLY A 44 -0.34 2.46 1.98
C GLY A 44 -0.26 3.64 1.01
N TYR A 45 0.54 4.67 1.35
CA TYR A 45 0.56 5.96 0.67
C TYR A 45 1.94 6.37 0.14
N TYR A 46 3.01 5.64 0.52
CA TYR A 46 4.34 5.81 -0.08
C TYR A 46 4.25 5.76 -1.61
N ASN A 47 4.97 6.68 -2.27
CA ASN A 47 4.93 6.86 -3.73
C ASN A 47 3.50 7.02 -4.30
N ALA A 48 2.60 7.64 -3.52
CA ALA A 48 1.18 7.74 -3.80
C ALA A 48 0.47 6.39 -4.03
N GLY A 49 0.96 5.34 -3.36
CA GLY A 49 0.46 3.98 -3.51
C GLY A 49 0.87 3.31 -4.83
N GLN A 50 1.72 3.95 -5.64
CA GLN A 50 2.26 3.40 -6.88
C GLN A 50 3.41 2.42 -6.57
N ASP A 51 3.08 1.38 -5.82
CA ASP A 51 4.00 0.34 -5.36
C ASP A 51 3.31 -1.03 -5.52
N CYS A 52 4.03 -2.01 -6.09
CA CYS A 52 3.48 -3.37 -6.30
C CYS A 52 3.12 -4.09 -4.99
N THR A 53 3.75 -3.66 -3.89
CA THR A 53 3.62 -4.21 -2.53
C THR A 53 2.82 -3.29 -1.60
N ALA A 54 2.22 -2.21 -2.12
CA ALA A 54 1.44 -1.26 -1.32
C ALA A 54 0.46 -1.96 -0.37
N ALA A 55 0.37 -1.45 0.86
CA ALA A 55 -0.54 -1.92 1.90
C ALA A 55 -2.01 -1.58 1.57
N CYS A 56 -2.55 -2.20 0.53
CA CYS A 56 -3.69 -1.71 -0.23
C CYS A 56 -4.99 -2.51 -0.04
N ARG A 57 -4.98 -3.55 0.82
CA ARG A 57 -6.16 -4.35 1.14
C ARG A 57 -6.11 -4.83 2.58
N ILE A 58 -6.79 -4.13 3.47
CA ILE A 58 -6.75 -4.37 4.90
C ILE A 58 -7.95 -5.24 5.31
N TYR A 59 -7.68 -6.33 6.04
CA TYR A 59 -8.66 -7.15 6.73
C TYR A 59 -8.43 -7.02 8.22
N ALA A 60 -9.44 -6.55 8.96
CA ALA A 60 -9.32 -6.30 10.39
C ALA A 60 -10.25 -7.21 11.19
N GLY A 61 -9.77 -7.62 12.37
CA GLY A 61 -10.57 -8.30 13.37
C GLY A 61 -11.79 -7.47 13.79
N ARG A 62 -12.88 -8.15 14.14
CA ARG A 62 -14.16 -7.49 14.41
C ARG A 62 -14.08 -6.53 15.59
N LYS A 63 -13.26 -6.81 16.61
CA LYS A 63 -13.19 -5.97 17.82
C LYS A 63 -12.44 -4.66 17.59
N ILE A 64 -11.54 -4.63 16.61
CA ILE A 64 -10.70 -3.47 16.31
C ILE A 64 -11.15 -2.70 15.07
N TYR A 65 -12.06 -3.24 14.26
CA TYR A 65 -12.40 -2.69 12.94
C TYR A 65 -12.76 -1.20 12.99
N ASP A 66 -13.75 -0.81 13.79
CA ASP A 66 -14.22 0.58 13.84
C ASP A 66 -13.12 1.53 14.33
N LYS A 67 -12.34 1.09 15.33
CA LYS A 67 -11.24 1.87 15.88
C LYS A 67 -10.09 2.03 14.86
N LEU A 68 -9.73 0.95 14.17
CA LEU A 68 -8.71 0.98 13.12
C LEU A 68 -9.11 1.94 12.00
N VAL A 69 -10.37 1.88 11.55
CA VAL A 69 -10.88 2.78 10.50
C VAL A 69 -10.79 4.23 10.95
N ALA A 70 -11.24 4.54 12.17
CA ALA A 70 -11.20 5.90 12.71
C ALA A 70 -9.76 6.42 12.86
N ASP A 71 -8.89 5.65 13.52
CA ASP A 71 -7.50 6.04 13.78
C ASP A 71 -6.71 6.18 12.47
N LEU A 72 -6.86 5.25 11.53
CA LEU A 72 -6.20 5.31 10.23
C LEU A 72 -6.67 6.52 9.42
N SER A 73 -7.98 6.80 9.41
CA SER A 73 -8.53 7.98 8.73
C SER A 73 -7.96 9.27 9.30
N SER A 74 -7.87 9.37 10.63
CA SER A 74 -7.26 10.51 11.31
C SER A 74 -5.75 10.62 11.03
N ALA A 75 -5.03 9.51 10.92
CA ALA A 75 -3.60 9.53 10.65
C ALA A 75 -3.32 9.93 9.19
N VAL A 76 -4.08 9.40 8.24
CA VAL A 76 -3.96 9.70 6.80
C VAL A 76 -4.35 11.14 6.48
N SER A 77 -5.35 11.71 7.16
CA SER A 77 -5.76 13.10 6.93
C SER A 77 -4.68 14.14 7.23
N THR A 78 -3.62 13.75 7.93
CA THR A 78 -2.45 14.61 8.21
C THR A 78 -1.41 14.63 7.10
N ILE A 79 -1.50 13.74 6.11
CA ILE A 79 -0.52 13.66 5.02
C ILE A 79 -0.54 14.98 4.24
N LYS A 80 0.59 15.67 4.21
CA LYS A 80 0.76 16.93 3.48
C LYS A 80 1.05 16.68 2.00
N TYR A 81 0.35 17.42 1.15
CA TYR A 81 0.56 17.42 -0.30
C TYR A 81 0.24 18.80 -0.87
N ASN A 82 0.75 19.07 -2.08
CA ASN A 82 0.49 20.30 -2.83
C ASN A 82 0.81 21.60 -2.05
N ARG A 83 1.87 21.57 -1.24
CA ARG A 83 2.43 22.76 -0.59
C ARG A 83 3.40 23.48 -1.54
N PRO A 84 3.49 24.84 -1.46
CA PRO A 84 4.45 25.60 -2.26
C PRO A 84 5.91 25.24 -1.96
N ASP A 85 6.22 24.96 -0.69
CA ASP A 85 7.51 24.38 -0.29
C ASP A 85 7.40 22.87 -0.38
N ASP A 86 8.10 22.28 -1.36
CA ASP A 86 8.06 20.85 -1.62
C ASP A 86 8.66 20.02 -0.48
N THR A 87 9.51 20.61 0.37
CA THR A 87 10.09 19.93 1.52
C THR A 87 9.06 19.63 2.63
N GLU A 88 7.89 20.26 2.57
CA GLU A 88 6.77 19.98 3.46
C GLU A 88 5.85 18.87 2.97
N ASN A 89 5.96 18.45 1.70
CA ASN A 89 5.11 17.43 1.10
C ASN A 89 5.59 16.03 1.51
N GLU A 90 4.64 15.18 1.93
CA GLU A 90 4.89 13.78 2.29
C GLU A 90 4.52 12.82 1.16
N ILE A 91 3.70 13.29 0.21
CA ILE A 91 3.24 12.58 -0.98
C ILE A 91 3.29 13.55 -2.16
N GLY A 92 3.69 13.02 -3.32
CA GLY A 92 3.73 13.75 -4.58
C GLY A 92 2.37 13.91 -5.26
#